data_AF-A0A0F9FWV2-F1
#
_entry.id   AF-A0A0F9FWV2-F1
#
_cell.length_a   1.000
_cell.length_b   1.000
_cell.length_c   1.000
_cell.angle_alpha   90.00
_cell.angle_beta   90.00
_cell.angle_gamma   90.00
#
_symmetry.space_group_name_H-M   'P 1'
#
loop_
_entity.id
_entity.type
_entity.pdbx_description
1 polymer ?
#
loop_
_entity_poly.entity_id
_entity_poly.type
_entity_poly.pdbx_seq_one_letter_code
_entity_poly.pdbx_strand_id
1 'polypeptide(L)'
;MATWAAKLRPSAVDGQTIRVLPDGRIRGNAGMEPFSAGTLGGAPSVFYVDGNVVSSGNGLGWLSAFKTLTEGLAAAQAYQSTSGNRAWAHRPTVYVCGDALTEDIVLTAEKTDVIGVGSSNSHDMVEIIGNHVPVTNNTWGMRWYHCQFQEADTGAMWTLQAQESGWKFIDCIFSNRNTNATHGILWTAAYNLEVIDCIFDSVNGFTTGAIVIGAGTSDKVLIRNNLIQGSKGVIVDSSYTQVAGNVIIDNNVFKCLTMCIDDDSDKAIVTRNIMVSEATIGANMYDFNVALAAGNIATGSDNTLDVPIKAV
;
A
#
# COMPACT_ATOMS: atom_id res chain seq x y z
N MET A 1 -47.24 43.57 25.96
CA MET A 1 -47.49 42.25 25.34
C MET A 1 -46.64 42.17 24.09
N ALA A 2 -45.62 41.33 24.07
CA ALA A 2 -44.75 41.15 22.91
C ALA A 2 -45.42 40.20 21.91
N THR A 3 -45.73 40.68 20.71
CA THR A 3 -46.19 39.87 19.58
C THR A 3 -45.02 39.08 19.01
N TRP A 4 -45.13 37.76 19.08
CA TRP A 4 -44.25 36.81 18.42
C TRP A 4 -44.51 36.82 16.91
N ALA A 5 -43.60 37.40 16.12
CA ALA A 5 -43.57 37.19 14.68
C ALA A 5 -42.60 36.04 14.39
N ALA A 6 -43.12 34.89 13.98
CA ALA A 6 -42.30 33.80 13.47
C ALA A 6 -41.59 34.28 12.20
N LYS A 7 -40.26 34.45 12.26
CA LYS A 7 -39.42 34.58 11.06
C LYS A 7 -39.45 33.24 10.34
N LEU A 8 -40.32 33.12 9.33
CA LEU A 8 -40.13 32.13 8.28
C LEU A 8 -38.76 32.42 7.64
N ARG A 9 -37.84 31.45 7.73
CA ARG A 9 -36.59 31.49 6.96
C ARG A 9 -36.98 31.51 5.49
N PRO A 10 -36.46 32.44 4.66
CA PRO A 10 -36.63 32.33 3.22
C PRO A 10 -35.79 31.12 2.75
N SER A 11 -36.39 29.95 2.71
CA SER A 11 -35.87 28.82 1.94
C SER A 11 -36.02 29.20 0.47
N ALA A 12 -34.91 29.37 -0.23
CA ALA A 12 -34.85 29.85 -1.62
C ALA A 12 -35.46 28.89 -2.67
N VAL A 13 -36.33 27.95 -2.28
CA VAL A 13 -36.71 26.80 -3.12
C VAL A 13 -38.21 26.75 -3.47
N ASP A 14 -39.05 27.64 -2.94
CA ASP A 14 -40.47 27.63 -3.29
C ASP A 14 -40.81 28.54 -4.48
N GLY A 15 -41.14 27.91 -5.62
CA GLY A 15 -42.04 28.50 -6.62
C GLY A 15 -41.45 29.24 -7.83
N GLN A 16 -40.18 29.03 -8.21
CA GLN A 16 -39.62 29.72 -9.38
C GLN A 16 -40.08 29.08 -10.71
N THR A 17 -40.88 29.81 -11.50
CA THR A 17 -41.27 29.42 -12.86
C THR A 17 -40.11 29.56 -13.86
N ILE A 18 -39.76 28.46 -14.52
CA ILE A 18 -38.93 28.47 -15.74
C ILE A 18 -39.76 29.05 -16.88
N ARG A 19 -39.31 30.15 -17.49
CA ARG A 19 -39.99 30.77 -18.63
C ARG A 19 -39.28 30.41 -19.94
N VAL A 20 -40.00 29.70 -20.81
CA VAL A 20 -39.63 29.55 -22.22
C VAL A 20 -40.13 30.79 -22.97
N LEU A 21 -39.22 31.48 -23.62
CA LEU A 21 -39.53 32.68 -24.38
C LEU A 21 -40.06 32.31 -25.79
N PRO A 22 -40.83 33.20 -26.43
CA PRO A 22 -41.36 32.97 -27.78
C PRO A 22 -40.28 32.76 -28.85
N ASP A 23 -39.04 33.15 -28.59
CA ASP A 23 -37.88 32.94 -29.46
C ASP A 23 -37.15 31.60 -29.19
N GLY A 24 -37.73 30.73 -28.36
CA GLY A 24 -37.19 29.41 -28.02
C GLY A 24 -36.11 29.42 -26.93
N ARG A 25 -35.77 30.59 -26.36
CA ARG A 25 -34.76 30.68 -25.30
C ARG A 25 -35.37 30.45 -23.92
N ILE A 26 -34.62 29.83 -23.01
CA ILE A 26 -34.99 29.71 -21.59
C ILE A 26 -34.23 30.76 -20.81
N ARG A 27 -34.92 31.60 -20.01
CA ARG A 27 -34.25 32.49 -19.04
C ARG A 27 -34.45 31.96 -17.63
N GLY A 28 -33.35 31.59 -16.97
CA GLY A 28 -33.30 31.42 -15.52
C GLY A 28 -33.19 32.79 -14.85
N ASN A 29 -33.88 32.99 -13.73
CA ASN A 29 -33.71 34.19 -12.92
C ASN A 29 -32.45 34.04 -12.04
N ALA A 30 -31.84 35.15 -11.60
CA ALA A 30 -30.52 35.19 -10.94
C ALA A 30 -30.37 34.41 -9.61
N GLY A 31 -31.37 33.62 -9.21
CA GLY A 31 -31.35 32.72 -8.04
C GLY A 31 -31.49 31.23 -8.39
N MET A 32 -31.44 30.85 -9.67
CA MET A 32 -31.28 29.46 -10.05
C MET A 32 -29.81 29.09 -9.86
N GLU A 33 -29.48 28.45 -8.75
CA GLU A 33 -28.27 27.63 -8.65
C GLU A 33 -28.28 26.71 -9.88
N PRO A 34 -27.20 26.68 -10.69
CA PRO A 34 -27.14 25.74 -11.78
C PRO A 34 -27.40 24.36 -11.20
N PHE A 35 -28.36 23.63 -11.77
CA PHE A 35 -28.40 22.18 -11.58
C PHE A 35 -26.98 21.72 -11.88
N SER A 36 -26.25 21.30 -10.86
CA SER A 36 -24.96 20.64 -11.05
C SER A 36 -25.30 19.29 -11.67
N ALA A 37 -25.59 19.32 -12.97
CA ALA A 37 -25.36 18.18 -13.83
C ALA A 37 -23.87 17.92 -13.66
N GLY A 38 -23.55 16.87 -12.90
CA GLY A 38 -22.19 16.54 -12.46
C GLY A 38 -21.19 16.90 -13.55
N THR A 39 -20.14 17.61 -13.14
CA THR A 39 -19.06 18.16 -13.97
C THR A 39 -19.02 17.51 -15.34
N LEU A 40 -19.36 18.27 -16.39
CA LEU A 40 -19.24 17.86 -17.79
C LEU A 40 -17.80 17.36 -18.00
N GLY A 41 -17.59 16.04 -17.93
CA GLY A 41 -16.27 15.40 -17.87
C GLY A 41 -16.11 14.26 -16.84
N GLY A 42 -17.03 14.10 -15.89
CA GLY A 42 -16.84 13.18 -14.76
C GLY A 42 -15.80 13.70 -13.77
N ALA A 43 -15.84 13.24 -12.52
CA ALA A 43 -14.76 13.51 -11.59
C ALA A 43 -13.50 12.74 -12.08
N PRO A 44 -12.31 13.36 -12.11
CA PRO A 44 -11.10 12.69 -12.60
C PRO A 44 -10.76 11.50 -11.71
N SER A 45 -10.49 10.35 -12.32
CA SER A 45 -10.07 9.13 -11.62
C SER A 45 -8.58 8.86 -11.77
N VAL A 46 -7.84 9.77 -12.42
CA VAL A 46 -6.39 9.66 -12.65
C VAL A 46 -5.75 10.95 -12.19
N PHE A 47 -4.72 10.81 -11.37
CA PHE A 47 -3.94 11.90 -10.81
C PHE A 47 -2.46 11.71 -11.09
N TYR A 48 -1.74 12.83 -11.19
CA TYR A 48 -0.32 12.87 -11.51
C TYR A 48 0.42 13.61 -10.41
N VAL A 49 1.50 13.00 -9.92
CA VAL A 49 2.42 13.55 -8.91
C VAL A 49 3.82 13.57 -9.53
N ASP A 50 4.49 14.71 -9.45
CA ASP A 50 5.87 14.87 -9.89
C ASP A 50 6.67 15.59 -8.81
N GLY A 51 7.51 14.84 -8.11
CA GLY A 51 8.38 15.34 -7.06
C GLY A 51 9.38 16.40 -7.51
N ASN A 52 9.55 16.63 -8.81
CA ASN A 52 10.50 17.59 -9.38
C ASN A 52 9.86 18.93 -9.82
N VAL A 53 8.52 19.07 -9.81
CA VAL A 53 7.88 20.35 -10.18
C VAL A 53 8.21 21.46 -9.19
N VAL A 54 8.25 22.73 -9.62
CA VAL A 54 8.59 23.84 -8.71
C VAL A 54 7.46 24.13 -7.71
N SER A 55 6.21 23.97 -8.14
CA SER A 55 5.02 24.24 -7.35
C SER A 55 3.92 23.25 -7.73
N SER A 56 3.13 22.84 -6.73
CA SER A 56 2.00 21.94 -6.92
C SER A 56 0.94 22.53 -7.86
N GLY A 57 0.45 21.70 -8.78
CA GLY A 57 -0.64 22.01 -9.70
C GLY A 57 -1.99 21.44 -9.24
N ASN A 58 -2.80 20.99 -10.20
CA ASN A 58 -4.12 20.39 -9.94
C ASN A 58 -4.16 18.86 -10.10
N GLY A 59 -3.03 18.24 -10.43
CA GLY A 59 -2.85 16.80 -10.59
C GLY A 59 -3.52 16.19 -11.81
N LEU A 60 -4.06 16.96 -12.76
CA LEU A 60 -4.82 16.42 -13.91
C LEU A 60 -3.96 16.05 -15.13
N GLY A 61 -2.64 16.24 -15.03
CA GLY A 61 -1.65 15.88 -16.05
C GLY A 61 -0.24 16.25 -15.58
N TRP A 62 0.79 15.78 -16.28
CA TRP A 62 2.20 16.03 -15.93
C TRP A 62 2.56 17.53 -15.84
N LEU A 63 2.02 18.37 -16.73
CA LEU A 63 2.27 19.82 -16.72
C LEU A 63 1.61 20.56 -15.56
N SER A 64 0.68 19.90 -14.87
CA SER A 64 -0.04 20.43 -13.73
C SER A 64 -0.03 19.45 -12.56
N ALA A 65 1.01 18.61 -12.46
CA ALA A 65 1.10 17.56 -11.45
C ALA A 65 1.12 18.13 -10.03
N PHE A 66 0.67 17.33 -9.07
CA PHE A 66 0.90 17.62 -7.65
C PHE A 66 2.39 17.51 -7.33
N LYS A 67 2.84 18.23 -6.30
CA LYS A 67 4.25 18.20 -5.89
C LYS A 67 4.54 17.01 -4.97
N THR A 68 3.57 16.61 -4.15
CA THR A 68 3.75 15.51 -3.19
C THR A 68 2.78 14.37 -3.46
N LEU A 69 3.18 13.17 -3.06
CA LEU A 69 2.33 11.99 -3.12
C LEU A 69 1.14 12.13 -2.17
N THR A 70 1.33 12.77 -1.01
CA THR A 70 0.25 13.10 -0.07
C THR A 70 -0.86 13.92 -0.74
N GLU A 71 -0.53 14.91 -1.58
CA GLU A 71 -1.52 15.69 -2.34
C GLU A 71 -2.28 14.80 -3.34
N GLY A 72 -1.56 13.93 -4.07
CA GLY A 72 -2.16 12.98 -5.01
C GLY A 72 -3.11 11.98 -4.34
N LEU A 73 -2.72 11.44 -3.19
CA LEU A 73 -3.54 10.54 -2.39
C LEU A 73 -4.77 11.26 -1.81
N ALA A 74 -4.62 12.51 -1.35
CA ALA A 74 -5.76 13.30 -0.89
C ALA A 74 -6.78 13.54 -2.02
N ALA A 75 -6.32 13.83 -3.24
CA ALA A 75 -7.20 13.98 -4.41
C ALA A 75 -7.90 12.66 -4.79
N ALA A 76 -7.17 11.54 -4.75
CA ALA A 76 -7.74 10.20 -4.97
C ALA A 76 -8.82 9.85 -3.93
N GLN A 77 -8.58 10.16 -2.65
CA GLN A 77 -9.57 9.95 -1.59
C GLN A 77 -10.80 10.85 -1.76
N ALA A 78 -10.61 12.10 -2.19
CA ALA A 78 -11.71 13.02 -2.49
C ALA A 78 -12.58 12.51 -3.65
N TYR A 79 -11.97 11.93 -4.68
CA TYR A 79 -12.70 11.27 -5.78
C TYR A 79 -13.59 10.13 -5.26
N GLN A 80 -13.04 9.23 -4.43
CA GLN A 80 -13.79 8.12 -3.82
C GLN A 80 -14.99 8.59 -3.01
N SER A 81 -14.88 9.74 -2.36
CA SER A 81 -15.91 10.34 -1.50
C SER A 81 -17.04 11.03 -2.29
N THR A 82 -16.97 11.09 -3.62
CA THR A 82 -17.95 11.81 -4.45
C THR A 82 -19.22 10.98 -4.65
N SER A 83 -20.32 11.42 -4.03
CA SER A 83 -21.62 10.72 -3.98
C SER A 83 -22.35 10.59 -5.32
N GLY A 84 -21.98 11.38 -6.34
CA GLY A 84 -22.67 11.43 -7.63
C GLY A 84 -22.30 10.32 -8.64
N ASN A 85 -21.16 9.65 -8.50
CA ASN A 85 -20.55 8.86 -9.58
C ASN A 85 -20.35 7.36 -9.30
N ARG A 86 -20.95 6.79 -8.24
CA ARG A 86 -20.64 5.41 -7.77
C ARG A 86 -19.13 5.18 -7.59
N ALA A 87 -18.39 6.26 -7.31
CA ALA A 87 -16.93 6.27 -7.29
C ALA A 87 -16.36 5.27 -6.27
N TRP A 88 -17.12 4.97 -5.20
CA TRP A 88 -16.82 3.93 -4.20
C TRP A 88 -16.52 2.54 -4.78
N ALA A 89 -16.97 2.22 -5.99
CA ALA A 89 -16.68 0.96 -6.67
C ALA A 89 -15.50 1.05 -7.65
N HIS A 90 -15.04 2.27 -7.94
CA HIS A 90 -13.92 2.52 -8.84
C HIS A 90 -12.59 2.47 -8.09
N ARG A 91 -11.50 2.46 -8.84
CA ARG A 91 -10.14 2.59 -8.32
C ARG A 91 -9.49 3.80 -8.97
N PRO A 92 -9.26 4.92 -8.27
CA PRO A 92 -8.48 6.00 -8.82
C PRO A 92 -7.02 5.54 -8.95
N THR A 93 -6.33 6.12 -9.92
CA THR A 93 -4.92 5.84 -10.19
C THR A 93 -4.11 7.09 -9.92
N VAL A 94 -3.03 6.96 -9.17
CA VAL A 94 -2.02 8.00 -8.98
C VAL A 94 -0.75 7.56 -9.68
N TYR A 95 -0.39 8.23 -10.77
CA TYR A 95 0.94 8.10 -11.36
C TYR A 95 1.89 9.04 -10.63
N VAL A 96 3.01 8.52 -10.17
CA VAL A 96 3.98 9.28 -9.38
C VAL A 96 5.38 9.13 -9.95
N CYS A 97 6.05 10.26 -10.20
CA CYS A 97 7.45 10.32 -10.57
C CYS A 97 8.22 11.32 -9.71
N GLY A 98 9.55 11.26 -9.78
CA GLY A 98 10.47 12.16 -9.11
C GLY A 98 11.78 11.45 -8.80
N ASP A 99 12.84 12.22 -8.55
CA ASP A 99 14.15 11.66 -8.24
C ASP A 99 14.12 11.00 -6.85
N ALA A 100 13.62 11.72 -5.83
CA ALA A 100 13.30 11.16 -4.52
C ALA A 100 12.21 12.02 -3.86
N LEU A 101 11.09 11.40 -3.47
CA LEU A 101 10.04 12.05 -2.68
C LEU A 101 10.27 11.73 -1.21
N THR A 102 10.72 12.72 -0.44
CA THR A 102 10.88 12.59 1.02
C THR A 102 9.61 13.05 1.72
N GLU A 103 8.76 12.11 2.13
CA GLU A 103 7.53 12.40 2.88
C GLU A 103 7.05 11.19 3.68
N ASP A 104 6.52 11.44 4.88
CA ASP A 104 5.84 10.41 5.68
C ASP A 104 4.37 10.34 5.30
N ILE A 105 3.98 9.23 4.68
CA ILE A 105 2.60 8.96 4.31
C ILE A 105 1.83 8.51 5.56
N VAL A 106 1.13 9.46 6.17
CA VAL A 106 0.27 9.23 7.34
C VAL A 106 -1.21 9.07 6.98
N LEU A 107 -1.60 9.47 5.77
CA LEU A 107 -2.96 9.31 5.24
C LEU A 107 -2.86 8.70 3.83
N THR A 108 -3.71 7.70 3.55
CA THR A 108 -3.81 7.11 2.21
C THR A 108 -5.23 7.19 1.67
N ALA A 109 -5.45 6.62 0.48
CA ALA A 109 -6.72 6.69 -0.23
C ALA A 109 -7.34 5.30 -0.40
N GLU A 110 -8.64 5.17 -0.19
CA GLU A 110 -9.33 3.89 -0.36
C GLU A 110 -9.29 3.43 -1.82
N LYS A 111 -9.05 2.13 -2.01
CA LYS A 111 -9.12 1.42 -3.29
C LYS A 111 -8.29 2.06 -4.40
N THR A 112 -7.16 2.66 -4.05
CA THR A 112 -6.33 3.42 -4.99
C THR A 112 -5.18 2.56 -5.52
N ASP A 113 -4.85 2.74 -6.79
CA ASP A 113 -3.63 2.22 -7.41
C ASP A 113 -2.60 3.35 -7.47
N VAL A 114 -1.43 3.15 -6.89
CA VAL A 114 -0.28 4.05 -7.01
C VAL A 114 0.76 3.36 -7.88
N ILE A 115 1.15 4.03 -8.96
CA ILE A 115 2.06 3.49 -9.97
C ILE A 115 3.25 4.42 -10.07
N GLY A 116 4.41 3.92 -9.65
CA GLY A 116 5.67 4.59 -9.86
C GLY A 116 6.04 4.62 -11.34
N VAL A 117 6.44 5.79 -11.82
CA VAL A 117 6.91 6.02 -13.19
C VAL A 117 8.09 6.97 -13.16
N GLY A 118 8.82 7.06 -14.27
CA GLY A 118 10.03 7.88 -14.34
C GLY A 118 11.25 7.10 -13.88
N SER A 119 12.23 7.78 -13.30
CA SER A 119 13.48 7.16 -12.86
C SER A 119 14.06 7.87 -11.66
N SER A 120 14.44 7.11 -10.63
CA SER A 120 15.31 7.57 -9.56
C SER A 120 16.70 6.98 -9.75
N ASN A 121 17.69 7.83 -10.01
CA ASN A 121 19.09 7.44 -10.19
C ASN A 121 19.27 6.31 -11.21
N SER A 122 19.45 5.08 -10.73
CA SER A 122 19.66 3.86 -11.53
C SER A 122 18.43 2.97 -11.70
N HIS A 123 17.29 3.35 -11.14
CA HIS A 123 16.06 2.57 -11.16
C HIS A 123 15.00 3.23 -12.04
N ASP A 124 14.30 2.45 -12.84
CA ASP A 124 13.21 2.90 -13.73
C ASP A 124 11.88 3.13 -12.97
N MET A 125 11.96 3.52 -11.70
CA MET A 125 10.83 3.74 -10.80
C MET A 125 11.06 4.99 -9.94
N VAL A 126 9.98 5.49 -9.32
CA VAL A 126 10.08 6.55 -8.33
C VAL A 126 10.66 6.03 -7.01
N GLU A 127 11.49 6.84 -6.35
CA GLU A 127 11.94 6.60 -4.98
C GLU A 127 11.10 7.42 -3.99
N ILE A 128 10.59 6.74 -2.96
CA ILE A 128 9.81 7.32 -1.86
C ILE A 128 10.58 7.03 -0.58
N ILE A 129 10.94 8.09 0.13
CA ILE A 129 11.72 8.06 1.36
C ILE A 129 10.82 8.47 2.51
N GLY A 130 10.64 7.61 3.50
CA GLY A 130 9.85 7.92 4.69
C GLY A 130 9.61 6.74 5.61
N ASN A 131 9.01 7.03 6.76
CA ASN A 131 8.46 6.05 7.68
C ASN A 131 6.94 6.13 7.62
N HIS A 132 6.37 5.34 6.75
CA HIS A 132 4.96 5.42 6.42
C HIS A 132 4.13 4.68 7.47
N VAL A 133 3.25 5.41 8.15
CA VAL A 133 2.34 4.90 9.18
C VAL A 133 0.93 5.42 8.91
N PRO A 134 0.20 4.84 7.94
CA PRO A 134 -1.18 5.23 7.68
C PRO A 134 -2.03 5.07 8.94
N VAL A 135 -2.67 6.14 9.41
CA VAL A 135 -3.48 6.13 10.65
C VAL A 135 -4.96 5.80 10.42
N THR A 136 -5.34 5.46 9.19
CA THR A 136 -6.74 5.33 8.79
C THR A 136 -7.24 3.90 8.94
N ASN A 137 -8.27 3.71 9.75
CA ASN A 137 -8.91 2.41 9.98
C ASN A 137 -9.72 1.85 8.79
N ASN A 138 -9.77 2.55 7.65
CA ASN A 138 -10.64 2.21 6.52
C ASN A 138 -9.93 2.18 5.17
N THR A 139 -8.59 2.27 5.13
CA THR A 139 -7.82 2.27 3.87
C THR A 139 -7.73 0.88 3.28
N TRP A 140 -8.77 0.52 2.53
CA TRP A 140 -8.95 -0.80 1.96
C TRP A 140 -8.57 -0.85 0.49
N GLY A 141 -7.85 -1.88 0.10
CA GLY A 141 -7.58 -2.18 -1.30
C GLY A 141 -6.54 -1.26 -1.94
N MET A 142 -5.61 -0.70 -1.18
CA MET A 142 -4.48 0.06 -1.72
C MET A 142 -3.54 -0.84 -2.52
N ARG A 143 -2.97 -0.35 -3.61
CA ARG A 143 -1.97 -1.14 -4.37
C ARG A 143 -0.85 -0.25 -4.83
N TRP A 144 0.36 -0.71 -4.59
CA TRP A 144 1.60 -0.08 -5.00
C TRP A 144 2.20 -0.92 -6.11
N TYR A 145 2.50 -0.25 -7.22
CA TYR A 145 3.09 -0.85 -8.39
C TYR A 145 4.37 -0.10 -8.73
N HIS A 146 5.46 -0.84 -8.92
CA HIS A 146 6.67 -0.29 -9.54
C HIS A 146 7.22 0.94 -8.79
N CYS A 147 7.36 0.83 -7.47
CA CYS A 147 7.88 1.88 -6.60
C CYS A 147 9.10 1.38 -5.81
N GLN A 148 10.06 2.26 -5.58
CA GLN A 148 11.12 2.07 -4.60
C GLN A 148 10.75 2.78 -3.30
N PHE A 149 10.82 2.06 -2.20
CA PHE A 149 10.74 2.57 -0.84
C PHE A 149 12.14 2.50 -0.23
N GLN A 150 12.58 3.62 0.34
CA GLN A 150 13.87 3.73 1.00
C GLN A 150 13.69 4.18 2.45
N GLU A 151 14.58 3.72 3.31
CA GLU A 151 14.55 4.06 4.72
C GLU A 151 14.84 5.55 4.97
N ALA A 152 14.02 6.18 5.80
CA ALA A 152 14.32 7.50 6.35
C ALA A 152 15.06 7.42 7.69
N ASP A 153 14.79 6.38 8.49
CA ASP A 153 15.39 6.17 9.81
C ASP A 153 15.55 4.68 10.20
N THR A 154 15.74 4.38 11.49
CA THR A 154 15.93 3.02 12.03
C THR A 154 14.63 2.20 12.20
N GLY A 155 13.48 2.74 11.80
CA GLY A 155 12.16 2.12 11.94
C GLY A 155 11.78 1.22 10.76
N ALA A 156 10.47 0.94 10.64
CA ALA A 156 9.91 0.27 9.47
C ALA A 156 9.66 1.30 8.35
N MET A 157 9.89 0.92 7.10
CA MET A 157 9.49 1.75 5.95
C MET A 157 7.96 1.84 5.85
N TRP A 158 7.28 0.71 6.03
CA TRP A 158 5.82 0.64 6.13
C TRP A 158 5.41 -0.02 7.44
N THR A 159 4.64 0.71 8.26
CA THR A 159 3.93 0.19 9.42
C THR A 159 2.44 0.21 9.13
N LEU A 160 1.86 -0.97 8.93
CA LEU A 160 0.45 -1.16 8.61
C LEU A 160 -0.25 -1.78 9.82
N GLN A 161 -1.29 -1.14 10.31
CA GLN A 161 -1.93 -1.45 11.59
C GLN A 161 -3.44 -1.44 11.46
N ALA A 162 -4.10 -2.34 12.18
CA ALA A 162 -5.54 -2.33 12.48
C ALA A 162 -6.50 -2.29 11.27
N GLN A 163 -7.16 -3.42 11.00
CA GLN A 163 -8.34 -3.54 10.09
C GLN A 163 -8.17 -3.00 8.66
N GLU A 164 -6.94 -2.71 8.24
CA GLU A 164 -6.62 -2.49 6.84
C GLU A 164 -6.69 -3.81 6.08
N SER A 165 -7.26 -3.78 4.88
CA SER A 165 -7.39 -4.99 4.08
C SER A 165 -7.10 -4.75 2.62
N GLY A 166 -6.52 -5.74 1.94
CA GLY A 166 -6.38 -5.76 0.49
C GLY A 166 -5.22 -4.94 -0.03
N TRP A 167 -4.22 -4.63 0.81
CA TRP A 167 -3.04 -3.95 0.31
C TRP A 167 -2.18 -4.88 -0.53
N LYS A 168 -1.59 -4.31 -1.58
CA LYS A 168 -0.65 -5.02 -2.43
C LYS A 168 0.59 -4.18 -2.68
N PHE A 169 1.73 -4.84 -2.64
CA PHE A 169 3.01 -4.32 -3.13
C PHE A 169 3.43 -5.24 -4.27
N ILE A 170 3.55 -4.70 -5.47
CA ILE A 170 3.76 -5.47 -6.69
C ILE A 170 4.90 -4.83 -7.46
N ASP A 171 5.95 -5.61 -7.76
CA ASP A 171 7.13 -5.11 -8.49
C ASP A 171 7.77 -3.91 -7.79
N CYS A 172 7.81 -3.92 -6.46
CA CYS A 172 8.39 -2.85 -5.64
C CYS A 172 9.80 -3.20 -5.16
N ILE A 173 10.59 -2.18 -4.88
CA ILE A 173 11.89 -2.31 -4.21
C ILE A 173 11.78 -1.73 -2.80
N PHE A 174 12.22 -2.46 -1.79
CA PHE A 174 12.42 -1.98 -0.42
C PHE A 174 13.94 -1.96 -0.18
N SER A 175 14.53 -0.79 -0.33
CA SER A 175 15.98 -0.58 -0.27
C SER A 175 16.37 -0.10 1.12
N ASN A 176 17.22 -0.84 1.82
CA ASN A 176 17.75 -0.55 3.16
C ASN A 176 19.29 -0.43 3.11
N ARG A 177 19.81 0.78 2.81
CA ARG A 177 21.23 0.97 2.43
C ARG A 177 22.03 1.98 3.25
N ASN A 178 21.40 3.01 3.82
CA ASN A 178 22.04 4.11 4.54
C ASN A 178 21.83 4.01 6.06
N THR A 179 20.59 3.79 6.48
CA THR A 179 20.22 3.59 7.89
C THR A 179 19.77 2.15 8.09
N ASN A 180 19.95 1.56 9.28
CA ASN A 180 19.49 0.19 9.51
C ASN A 180 18.01 0.17 9.87
N ALA A 181 17.14 0.09 8.86
CA ALA A 181 15.70 -0.13 9.07
C ALA A 181 15.43 -1.44 9.82
N THR A 182 14.40 -1.47 10.67
CA THR A 182 13.97 -2.69 11.34
C THR A 182 13.23 -3.63 10.40
N HIS A 183 12.44 -3.06 9.50
CA HIS A 183 11.56 -3.77 8.58
C HIS A 183 11.39 -3.02 7.25
N GLY A 184 11.19 -3.76 6.16
CA GLY A 184 10.59 -3.17 4.96
C GLY A 184 9.09 -3.00 5.19
N ILE A 185 8.43 -4.08 5.62
CA ILE A 185 7.01 -4.08 5.97
C ILE A 185 6.81 -4.68 7.36
N LEU A 186 6.24 -3.90 8.26
CA LEU A 186 5.66 -4.36 9.52
C LEU A 186 4.14 -4.30 9.41
N TRP A 187 3.49 -5.45 9.48
CA TRP A 187 2.03 -5.53 9.43
C TRP A 187 1.45 -6.22 10.66
N THR A 188 0.65 -5.49 11.44
CA THR A 188 -0.09 -6.03 12.60
C THR A 188 -1.58 -6.17 12.26
N ALA A 189 -2.14 -7.38 12.40
CA ALA A 189 -3.51 -7.75 12.01
C ALA A 189 -3.83 -7.55 10.50
N ALA A 190 -3.26 -8.42 9.65
CA ALA A 190 -3.23 -8.32 8.18
C ALA A 190 -4.34 -9.08 7.44
N TYR A 191 -5.18 -8.39 6.67
CA TYR A 191 -6.19 -9.05 5.85
C TYR A 191 -5.91 -8.86 4.36
N ASN A 192 -5.82 -9.95 3.58
CA ASN A 192 -5.61 -9.89 2.13
C ASN A 192 -4.36 -9.10 1.72
N LEU A 193 -3.25 -9.21 2.48
CA LEU A 193 -1.96 -8.63 2.09
C LEU A 193 -1.33 -9.45 0.97
N GLU A 194 -0.85 -8.78 -0.08
CA GLU A 194 -0.04 -9.40 -1.12
C GLU A 194 1.29 -8.66 -1.31
N VAL A 195 2.41 -9.37 -1.25
CA VAL A 195 3.75 -8.88 -1.58
C VAL A 195 4.30 -9.76 -2.69
N ILE A 196 4.34 -9.23 -3.91
CA ILE A 196 4.53 -10.02 -5.13
C ILE A 196 5.60 -9.40 -6.03
N ASP A 197 6.53 -10.23 -6.50
CA ASP A 197 7.58 -9.83 -7.45
C ASP A 197 8.43 -8.65 -6.94
N CYS A 198 8.55 -8.48 -5.62
CA CYS A 198 9.30 -7.38 -5.00
C CYS A 198 10.75 -7.78 -4.68
N ILE A 199 11.60 -6.77 -4.49
CA ILE A 199 12.97 -6.91 -4.01
C ILE A 199 13.10 -6.24 -2.65
N PHE A 200 13.53 -6.97 -1.63
CA PHE A 200 13.98 -6.42 -0.36
C PHE A 200 15.50 -6.42 -0.38
N ASP A 201 16.07 -5.28 -0.73
CA ASP A 201 17.51 -5.08 -0.95
C ASP A 201 18.12 -4.44 0.28
N SER A 202 19.04 -5.13 0.94
CA SER A 202 19.62 -4.63 2.18
C SER A 202 21.10 -4.96 2.30
N VAL A 203 21.91 -3.94 2.57
CA VAL A 203 23.37 -4.10 2.75
C VAL A 203 23.70 -4.61 4.16
N ASN A 204 22.97 -4.14 5.18
CA ASN A 204 23.21 -4.50 6.60
C ASN A 204 22.12 -5.42 7.18
N GLY A 205 21.17 -5.84 6.34
CA GLY A 205 19.97 -6.55 6.75
C GLY A 205 18.91 -5.65 7.39
N PHE A 206 17.64 -5.98 7.18
CA PHE A 206 16.56 -5.51 8.05
C PHE A 206 16.76 -6.12 9.44
N THR A 207 16.94 -5.29 10.46
CA THR A 207 17.50 -5.74 11.75
C THR A 207 16.58 -6.71 12.49
N THR A 208 15.28 -6.62 12.27
CA THR A 208 14.31 -7.58 12.80
C THR A 208 13.90 -8.57 11.72
N GLY A 209 13.30 -8.10 10.63
CA GLY A 209 12.93 -8.95 9.49
C GLY A 209 12.42 -8.12 8.33
N ALA A 210 12.67 -8.54 7.09
CA ALA A 210 12.29 -7.79 5.90
C ALA A 210 10.77 -7.60 5.80
N ILE A 211 10.02 -8.67 6.06
CA ILE A 211 8.55 -8.66 6.15
C ILE A 211 8.15 -9.30 7.48
N VAL A 212 7.30 -8.62 8.24
CA VAL A 212 6.80 -9.11 9.52
C VAL A 212 5.29 -9.11 9.55
N ILE A 213 4.71 -10.29 9.78
CA ILE A 213 3.30 -10.48 10.12
C ILE A 213 3.22 -10.54 11.65
N GLY A 214 2.90 -9.40 12.25
CA GLY A 214 2.82 -9.20 13.70
C GLY A 214 1.56 -9.78 14.33
N ALA A 215 1.42 -9.52 15.63
CA ALA A 215 0.34 -10.02 16.46
C ALA A 215 -1.07 -9.65 15.95
N GLY A 216 -2.06 -10.47 16.33
CA GLY A 216 -3.47 -10.24 16.04
C GLY A 216 -4.01 -11.05 14.88
N THR A 217 -5.25 -10.77 14.50
CA THR A 217 -5.95 -11.53 13.46
C THR A 217 -5.51 -11.11 12.07
N SER A 218 -4.97 -12.06 11.31
CA SER A 218 -4.58 -11.88 9.91
C SER A 218 -5.13 -13.02 9.06
N ASP A 219 -5.58 -12.74 7.84
CA ASP A 219 -6.21 -13.71 6.94
C ASP A 219 -5.74 -13.47 5.49
N LYS A 220 -5.54 -14.54 4.72
CA LYS A 220 -5.25 -14.50 3.26
C LYS A 220 -4.02 -13.65 2.90
N VAL A 221 -2.89 -13.90 3.55
CA VAL A 221 -1.62 -13.24 3.25
C VAL A 221 -0.87 -14.05 2.18
N LEU A 222 -0.32 -13.37 1.18
CA LEU A 222 0.49 -13.97 0.12
C LEU A 222 1.81 -13.21 -0.03
N ILE A 223 2.92 -13.89 0.20
CA ILE A 223 4.28 -13.40 -0.03
C ILE A 223 4.89 -14.30 -1.09
N ARG A 224 5.01 -13.82 -2.32
CA ARG A 224 5.40 -14.66 -3.45
C ARG A 224 6.36 -14.00 -4.44
N ASN A 225 7.24 -14.82 -5.04
CA ASN A 225 8.15 -14.41 -6.13
C ASN A 225 9.10 -13.27 -5.75
N ASN A 226 9.36 -13.05 -4.47
CA ASN A 226 10.22 -11.96 -4.03
C ASN A 226 11.68 -12.40 -3.95
N LEU A 227 12.59 -11.47 -4.14
CA LEU A 227 13.98 -11.58 -3.68
C LEU A 227 14.08 -10.89 -2.32
N ILE A 228 14.38 -11.64 -1.26
CA ILE A 228 14.35 -11.15 0.11
C ILE A 228 15.73 -11.23 0.74
N GLN A 229 16.30 -10.07 1.09
CA GLN A 229 17.54 -9.96 1.86
C GLN A 229 17.25 -9.34 3.24
N GLY A 230 17.93 -9.82 4.28
CA GLY A 230 17.70 -9.32 5.64
C GLY A 230 18.54 -10.03 6.69
N SER A 231 18.50 -9.56 7.95
CA SER A 231 18.97 -10.39 9.06
C SER A 231 18.08 -11.62 9.17
N LYS A 232 16.76 -11.37 9.14
CA LYS A 232 15.73 -12.37 8.87
C LYS A 232 14.89 -12.00 7.65
N GLY A 233 14.34 -13.00 6.96
CA GLY A 233 13.52 -12.80 5.76
C GLY A 233 12.07 -12.46 6.10
N VAL A 234 11.26 -13.48 6.36
CA VAL A 234 9.85 -13.33 6.78
C VAL A 234 9.69 -13.79 8.22
N ILE A 235 8.98 -13.00 9.02
CA ILE A 235 8.58 -13.39 10.39
C ILE A 235 7.05 -13.47 10.45
N VAL A 236 6.54 -14.52 11.10
CA VAL A 236 5.14 -14.64 11.51
C VAL A 236 5.12 -14.82 13.03
N ASP A 237 4.66 -13.79 13.74
CA ASP A 237 4.72 -13.70 15.19
C ASP A 237 3.93 -14.82 15.90
N SER A 238 4.41 -15.33 17.03
CA SER A 238 3.69 -16.35 17.84
C SER A 238 2.26 -15.95 18.22
N SER A 239 1.99 -14.65 18.37
CA SER A 239 0.68 -14.08 18.70
C SER A 239 -0.20 -13.84 17.45
N TYR A 240 0.24 -14.28 16.27
CA TYR A 240 -0.57 -14.33 15.07
C TYR A 240 -1.76 -15.28 15.24
N THR A 241 -2.95 -14.76 14.98
CA THR A 241 -4.20 -15.51 15.03
C THR A 241 -4.78 -15.67 13.63
N GLN A 242 -4.78 -16.90 13.13
CA GLN A 242 -5.48 -17.26 11.90
C GLN A 242 -6.96 -17.50 12.22
N VAL A 243 -7.87 -16.75 11.59
CA VAL A 243 -9.32 -16.98 11.73
C VAL A 243 -9.89 -17.58 10.44
N ALA A 244 -9.46 -17.11 9.27
CA ALA A 244 -9.86 -17.60 7.97
C ALA A 244 -8.77 -17.44 6.88
N GLY A 245 -8.76 -18.31 5.88
CA GLY A 245 -7.72 -18.27 4.84
C GLY A 245 -6.34 -18.64 5.38
N ASN A 246 -5.29 -18.44 4.58
CA ASN A 246 -3.94 -18.92 4.90
C ASN A 246 -2.91 -17.78 4.79
N VAL A 247 -1.79 -17.92 5.51
CA VAL A 247 -0.55 -17.21 5.21
C VAL A 247 0.26 -18.12 4.28
N ILE A 248 0.60 -17.63 3.09
CA ILE A 248 1.33 -18.38 2.08
C ILE A 248 2.62 -17.65 1.77
N ILE A 249 3.75 -18.33 1.98
CA ILE A 249 5.09 -17.87 1.63
C ILE A 249 5.60 -18.80 0.52
N ASP A 250 5.54 -18.34 -0.72
CA ASP A 250 5.70 -19.22 -1.88
C ASP A 250 6.66 -18.69 -2.96
N ASN A 251 7.54 -19.55 -3.47
CA ASN A 251 8.40 -19.24 -4.62
C ASN A 251 9.27 -17.98 -4.45
N ASN A 252 9.73 -17.70 -3.23
CA ASN A 252 10.65 -16.60 -2.95
C ASN A 252 12.11 -17.10 -2.94
N VAL A 253 13.04 -16.18 -3.17
CA VAL A 253 14.48 -16.39 -2.99
C VAL A 253 14.93 -15.58 -1.79
N PHE A 254 15.44 -16.24 -0.76
CA PHE A 254 15.95 -15.61 0.45
C PHE A 254 17.47 -15.64 0.48
N LYS A 255 18.06 -14.52 0.90
CA LYS A 255 19.47 -14.41 1.29
C LYS A 255 19.54 -13.69 2.62
N CYS A 256 19.54 -14.45 3.71
CA CYS A 256 19.46 -13.91 5.06
C CYS A 256 20.74 -14.19 5.86
N LEU A 257 21.01 -13.38 6.89
CA LEU A 257 22.15 -13.62 7.78
C LEU A 257 21.91 -14.81 8.71
N THR A 258 20.69 -14.90 9.27
CA THR A 258 20.31 -15.97 10.20
C THR A 258 19.11 -16.75 9.66
N MET A 259 17.88 -16.34 9.96
CA MET A 259 16.68 -17.08 9.60
C MET A 259 16.05 -16.55 8.31
N CYS A 260 15.85 -17.41 7.31
CA CYS A 260 15.11 -17.04 6.11
C CYS A 260 13.61 -16.89 6.40
N ILE A 261 13.04 -17.79 7.20
CA ILE A 261 11.64 -17.79 7.61
C ILE A 261 11.58 -18.13 9.10
N ASP A 262 10.84 -17.33 9.85
CA ASP A 262 10.67 -17.42 11.30
C ASP A 262 9.17 -17.37 11.61
N ASP A 263 8.48 -18.50 11.45
CA ASP A 263 7.05 -18.68 11.70
C ASP A 263 6.83 -19.32 13.07
N ASP A 264 6.96 -18.49 14.11
CA ASP A 264 6.66 -18.86 15.50
C ASP A 264 5.19 -19.28 15.72
N SER A 265 4.32 -19.06 14.72
CA SER A 265 2.90 -19.39 14.80
C SER A 265 2.56 -20.82 14.35
N ASP A 266 3.48 -21.49 13.64
CA ASP A 266 3.32 -22.82 13.04
C ASP A 266 2.16 -22.95 12.03
N LYS A 267 1.71 -21.84 11.44
CA LYS A 267 0.50 -21.78 10.60
C LYS A 267 0.77 -21.40 9.15
N ALA A 268 1.96 -20.92 8.80
CA ALA A 268 2.27 -20.52 7.44
C ALA A 268 2.42 -21.76 6.53
N ILE A 269 1.88 -21.66 5.32
CA ILE A 269 2.15 -22.60 4.25
C ILE A 269 3.40 -22.12 3.53
N VAL A 270 4.47 -22.92 3.55
CA VAL A 270 5.79 -22.52 3.07
C VAL A 270 6.20 -23.41 1.91
N THR A 271 6.15 -22.89 0.67
CA THR A 271 6.36 -23.73 -0.52
C THR A 271 7.32 -23.16 -1.54
N ARG A 272 8.11 -24.02 -2.18
CA ARG A 272 8.95 -23.68 -3.36
C ARG A 272 9.94 -22.54 -3.13
N ASN A 273 10.31 -22.25 -1.89
CA ASN A 273 11.28 -21.19 -1.60
C ASN A 273 12.71 -21.71 -1.72
N ILE A 274 13.61 -20.84 -2.18
CA ILE A 274 15.06 -21.06 -2.12
C ILE A 274 15.57 -20.22 -0.96
N MET A 275 16.16 -20.88 0.04
CA MET A 275 16.65 -20.24 1.26
C MET A 275 18.17 -20.35 1.30
N VAL A 276 18.86 -19.22 1.41
CA VAL A 276 20.32 -19.15 1.55
C VAL A 276 20.67 -18.36 2.81
N SER A 277 21.48 -18.96 3.68
CA SER A 277 21.92 -18.33 4.93
C SER A 277 23.33 -18.78 5.33
N GLU A 278 24.01 -17.98 6.14
CA GLU A 278 25.25 -18.39 6.82
C GLU A 278 24.98 -19.28 8.04
N ALA A 279 23.74 -19.35 8.51
CA ALA A 279 23.32 -20.24 9.58
C ALA A 279 23.41 -21.73 9.17
N THR A 280 23.53 -22.62 10.16
CA THR A 280 23.41 -24.06 9.93
C THR A 280 21.96 -24.43 9.60
N ILE A 281 21.76 -25.39 8.70
CA ILE A 281 20.39 -25.81 8.32
C ILE A 281 19.64 -26.38 9.54
N GLY A 282 18.37 -26.00 9.67
CA GLY A 282 17.50 -26.38 10.80
C GLY A 282 16.97 -25.14 11.51
N ALA A 283 16.72 -25.25 12.81
CA ALA A 283 16.12 -24.19 13.63
C ALA A 283 16.85 -22.83 13.61
N ASN A 284 18.14 -22.79 13.21
CA ASN A 284 18.88 -21.53 13.10
C ASN A 284 18.62 -20.79 11.76
N MET A 285 18.14 -21.51 10.74
CA MET A 285 17.95 -21.02 9.38
C MET A 285 16.47 -20.91 9.00
N TYR A 286 15.63 -21.78 9.53
CA TYR A 286 14.19 -21.69 9.41
C TYR A 286 13.51 -22.18 10.67
N ASP A 287 12.41 -21.54 11.01
CA ASP A 287 11.42 -22.04 11.96
C ASP A 287 10.05 -21.96 11.28
N PHE A 288 9.41 -23.10 11.09
CA PHE A 288 8.05 -23.21 10.57
C PHE A 288 7.57 -24.65 10.68
N ASN A 289 6.25 -24.82 10.61
CA ASN A 289 5.64 -26.14 10.60
C ASN A 289 5.97 -26.91 9.31
N VAL A 290 6.92 -27.84 9.42
CA VAL A 290 7.38 -28.68 8.29
C VAL A 290 6.27 -29.54 7.66
N ALA A 291 5.15 -29.78 8.37
CA ALA A 291 3.99 -30.48 7.81
C ALA A 291 3.18 -29.61 6.83
N LEU A 292 3.35 -28.29 6.89
CA LEU A 292 2.76 -27.30 5.97
C LEU A 292 3.76 -26.79 4.92
N ALA A 293 4.89 -27.48 4.79
CA ALA A 293 5.95 -27.10 3.87
C ALA A 293 6.12 -28.09 2.71
N ALA A 294 6.45 -27.59 1.52
CA ALA A 294 6.75 -28.45 0.37
C ALA A 294 7.67 -27.79 -0.66
N GLY A 295 8.65 -28.56 -1.14
CA GLY A 295 9.49 -28.19 -2.28
C GLY A 295 10.43 -27.01 -2.04
N ASN A 296 10.75 -26.69 -0.78
CA ASN A 296 11.74 -25.68 -0.46
C ASN A 296 13.15 -26.28 -0.51
N ILE A 297 14.15 -25.44 -0.76
CA ILE A 297 15.58 -25.81 -0.74
C ILE A 297 16.27 -24.87 0.24
N ALA A 298 17.04 -25.43 1.18
CA ALA A 298 17.85 -24.68 2.12
C ALA A 298 19.34 -24.92 1.86
N THR A 299 20.12 -23.85 1.72
CA THR A 299 21.59 -23.87 1.64
C THR A 299 22.15 -23.05 2.81
N GLY A 300 22.71 -23.76 3.78
CA GLY A 300 23.35 -23.18 4.97
C GLY A 300 24.88 -23.25 4.90
N SER A 301 25.55 -22.93 6.00
CA SER A 301 27.02 -23.06 6.11
C SER A 301 27.52 -24.51 6.16
N ASP A 302 26.63 -25.46 6.42
CA ASP A 302 26.94 -26.87 6.62
C ASP A 302 26.55 -27.79 5.45
N ASN A 303 25.45 -27.51 4.74
CA ASN A 303 25.00 -28.35 3.62
C ASN A 303 24.00 -27.63 2.68
N THR A 304 23.40 -28.38 1.76
CA THR A 304 22.18 -28.03 1.03
C THR A 304 21.17 -29.18 1.09
N LEU A 305 19.92 -28.89 1.51
CA LEU A 305 18.88 -29.90 1.77
C LEU A 305 17.51 -29.47 1.24
N ASP A 306 16.69 -30.44 0.84
CA ASP A 306 15.25 -30.26 0.66
C ASP A 306 14.57 -30.00 2.01
N VAL A 307 13.59 -29.08 2.06
CA VAL A 307 12.76 -28.80 3.24
C VAL A 307 11.26 -28.89 2.87
N PRO A 308 10.49 -29.82 3.47
CA PRO A 308 10.89 -30.76 4.52
C PRO A 308 11.86 -31.84 4.01
N ILE A 309 12.74 -32.30 4.92
CA ILE A 309 13.69 -33.37 4.62
C ILE A 309 12.89 -34.65 4.32
N LYS A 310 13.04 -35.18 3.11
CA LYS A 310 12.42 -36.46 2.74
C LYS A 310 13.06 -37.56 3.59
N ALA A 311 12.25 -38.33 4.32
CA ALA A 311 12.73 -39.54 4.96
C ALA A 311 13.27 -40.49 3.88
N VAL A 312 14.55 -40.86 4.00
CA VAL A 312 15.24 -41.82 3.12
C VAL A 312 14.92 -43.24 3.56
#